data_AF-A0A821UXJ8-F1
#
_entry.id   AF-A0A821UXJ8-F1
#
_cell.length_a   1.000
_cell.length_b   1.000
_cell.length_c   1.000
_cell.angle_alpha   90.00
_cell.angle_beta   90.00
_cell.angle_gamma   90.00
#
_symmetry.space_group_name_H-M   'P 1'
#
loop_
_entity.id
_entity.type
_entity.pdbx_description
1 polymer ?
#
loop_
_entity_poly.entity_id
_entity_poly.type
_entity_poly.pdbx_seq_one_letter_code
_entity_poly.pdbx_strand_id
1 'polypeptide(L)'
;MPDARKRINSLLYDERTTYRTDYQIVPFREYPKTVYQPKKSRYVRGQPAYRNVHTLSEWKGPMPPFNALLKPKDILQTRPSVVQQPYEKPIDTDREMAQKIRPRLVMTPAVSMDDIADSRARDILCTDMYTSDMSRATKEAVAPYTNVRAPFPGLPAPANPIVLPKLQSPLVSPEWRMESVAWDGRQLRSYCDVSRDFWLSHALPRCRACDETKIVKDHRDNLRKIKRGK
;
A
#
# COMPACT_ATOMS: atom_id res chain seq x y z
N MET A 1 10.66 -29.20 -89.36
CA MET A 1 10.34 -28.27 -88.25
C MET A 1 11.22 -27.02 -88.32
N PRO A 2 10.84 -26.02 -89.15
CA PRO A 2 11.56 -24.75 -89.27
C PRO A 2 11.48 -23.87 -88.01
N ASP A 3 10.46 -24.06 -87.17
CA ASP A 3 10.28 -23.25 -85.95
C ASP A 3 11.27 -23.56 -84.83
N ALA A 4 11.75 -24.81 -84.74
CA ALA A 4 12.75 -25.17 -83.73
C ALA A 4 14.08 -24.43 -83.96
N ARG A 5 14.50 -24.30 -85.23
CA ARG A 5 15.72 -23.56 -85.60
C ARG A 5 15.56 -22.05 -85.38
N LYS A 6 14.40 -21.47 -85.70
CA LYS A 6 14.12 -20.06 -85.41
C LYS A 6 14.18 -19.76 -83.91
N ARG A 7 13.62 -20.64 -83.08
CA ARG A 7 13.65 -20.52 -81.63
C ARG A 7 15.06 -20.65 -81.03
N ILE A 8 15.88 -21.55 -81.58
CA ILE A 8 17.27 -21.70 -81.15
C ILE A 8 18.11 -20.48 -81.59
N ASN A 9 17.88 -19.95 -82.79
CA ASN A 9 18.58 -18.75 -83.25
C ASN A 9 18.19 -17.48 -82.49
N SER A 10 16.92 -17.32 -82.07
CA SER A 10 16.54 -16.19 -81.20
C SER A 10 17.18 -16.30 -79.81
N LEU A 11 17.37 -17.52 -79.29
CA LEU A 11 18.06 -17.73 -78.01
C LEU A 11 19.57 -17.44 -78.08
N LEU A 12 20.21 -17.73 -79.22
CA LEU A 12 21.66 -17.60 -79.38
C LEU A 12 22.11 -16.24 -79.93
N TYR A 13 21.28 -15.56 -80.72
CA TYR A 13 21.67 -14.38 -81.48
C TYR A 13 20.78 -13.14 -81.25
N ASP A 14 19.85 -13.15 -80.29
CA ASP A 14 19.21 -11.90 -79.83
C ASP A 14 20.19 -11.13 -78.92
N GLU A 15 21.07 -10.35 -79.54
CA GLU A 15 22.01 -9.42 -78.88
C GLU A 15 21.31 -8.19 -78.26
N ARG A 16 20.15 -8.41 -77.61
CA ARG A 16 19.42 -7.35 -76.91
C ARG A 16 20.04 -7.17 -75.53
N THR A 17 21.00 -6.25 -75.45
CA THR A 17 21.72 -5.90 -74.22
C THR A 17 20.77 -5.50 -73.09
N THR A 18 21.13 -5.90 -71.86
CA THR A 18 20.35 -5.82 -70.61
C THR A 18 19.95 -4.41 -70.17
N TYR A 19 20.44 -3.36 -70.85
CA TYR A 19 20.34 -1.98 -70.40
C TYR A 19 19.05 -1.22 -70.78
N ARG A 20 18.07 -1.86 -71.45
CA ARG A 20 16.84 -1.16 -71.90
C ARG A 20 15.71 -1.10 -70.87
N THR A 21 15.70 -1.98 -69.86
CA THR A 21 14.60 -2.05 -68.87
C THR A 21 14.89 -1.35 -67.56
N ASP A 22 16.14 -1.01 -67.27
CA ASP A 22 16.57 -0.53 -65.96
C ASP A 22 16.09 0.89 -65.62
N TYR A 23 15.71 1.69 -66.62
CA TYR A 23 15.26 3.08 -66.44
C TYR A 23 13.75 3.28 -66.62
N GLN A 24 12.93 2.24 -66.42
CA GLN A 24 11.48 2.42 -66.34
C GLN A 24 11.11 2.95 -64.94
N ILE A 25 10.94 4.27 -64.84
CA ILE A 25 10.43 4.94 -63.64
C ILE A 25 8.98 4.47 -63.43
N VAL A 26 8.79 3.49 -62.55
CA VAL A 26 7.45 3.05 -62.14
C VAL A 26 6.79 4.21 -61.38
N PRO A 27 5.57 4.66 -61.75
CA PRO A 27 4.91 5.74 -61.02
C PRO A 27 4.64 5.28 -59.58
N PHE A 28 5.11 6.07 -58.61
CA PHE A 28 4.86 5.81 -57.19
C PHE A 28 3.36 5.80 -56.92
N ARG A 29 2.82 4.65 -56.48
CA ARG A 29 1.44 4.57 -56.00
C ARG A 29 1.41 5.12 -54.58
N GLU A 30 0.60 6.15 -54.34
CA GLU A 30 0.39 6.67 -52.99
C GLU A 30 -0.26 5.57 -52.11
N TYR A 31 0.32 5.31 -50.95
CA TYR A 31 -0.24 4.36 -50.00
C TYR A 31 -1.55 4.90 -49.41
N PRO A 32 -2.62 4.08 -49.31
CA PRO A 32 -3.89 4.54 -48.74
C PRO A 32 -3.69 4.95 -47.27
N LYS A 33 -4.03 6.20 -46.95
CA LYS A 33 -3.93 6.74 -45.59
C LYS A 33 -4.95 6.02 -44.69
N THR A 34 -4.49 5.48 -43.57
CA THR A 34 -5.36 4.82 -42.58
C THR A 34 -6.27 5.85 -41.92
N VAL A 35 -7.59 5.73 -42.12
CA VAL A 35 -8.58 6.57 -41.43
C VAL A 35 -8.91 5.95 -40.08
N TYR A 36 -8.76 6.73 -39.01
CA TYR A 36 -9.09 6.29 -37.65
C TYR A 36 -10.60 6.05 -37.52
N GLN A 37 -10.98 4.81 -37.21
CA GLN A 37 -12.36 4.47 -36.85
C GLN A 37 -12.50 4.47 -35.33
N PRO A 38 -13.38 5.29 -34.74
CA PRO A 38 -13.59 5.29 -33.29
C PRO A 38 -14.13 3.93 -32.84
N LYS A 39 -13.64 3.46 -31.69
CA LYS A 39 -14.14 2.23 -31.08
C LYS A 39 -15.64 2.37 -30.80
N LYS A 40 -16.45 1.39 -31.24
CA LYS A 40 -17.86 1.29 -30.89
C LYS A 40 -18.00 1.33 -29.36
N SER A 41 -18.91 2.14 -28.83
CA SER A 41 -19.17 2.21 -27.40
C SER A 41 -19.50 0.81 -26.88
N ARG A 42 -18.99 0.46 -25.70
CA ARG A 42 -19.21 -0.86 -25.10
C ARG A 42 -20.71 -1.13 -25.04
N TYR A 43 -21.17 -2.21 -25.67
CA TYR A 43 -22.51 -2.74 -25.44
C TYR A 43 -22.67 -2.94 -23.93
N VAL A 44 -23.60 -2.22 -23.31
CA VAL A 44 -24.02 -2.49 -21.94
C VAL A 44 -24.70 -3.86 -22.02
N ARG A 45 -24.05 -4.91 -21.51
CA ARG A 45 -24.73 -6.20 -21.35
C ARG A 45 -25.97 -5.95 -20.50
N GLY A 46 -27.13 -6.38 -20.98
CA GLY A 46 -28.34 -6.39 -20.15
C GLY A 46 -28.04 -7.10 -18.84
N GLN A 47 -28.55 -6.58 -17.73
CA GLN A 47 -28.39 -7.23 -16.43
C GLN A 47 -29.00 -8.63 -16.51
N PRO A 48 -28.31 -9.67 -15.99
CA PRO A 48 -28.85 -11.02 -16.00
C PRO A 48 -30.16 -11.09 -15.20
N ALA A 49 -31.11 -11.89 -15.66
CA ALA A 49 -32.36 -12.12 -14.94
C ALA A 49 -32.05 -12.71 -13.56
N TYR A 50 -32.61 -12.10 -12.50
CA TYR A 50 -32.45 -12.59 -11.14
C TYR A 50 -33.23 -13.90 -10.99
N ARG A 51 -32.58 -14.97 -10.55
CA ARG A 51 -33.21 -16.27 -10.28
C ARG A 51 -33.34 -16.47 -8.79
N ASN A 52 -34.50 -17.00 -8.37
CA ASN A 52 -34.68 -17.43 -6.99
C ASN A 52 -33.76 -18.64 -6.72
N VAL A 53 -32.96 -18.59 -5.65
CA VAL A 53 -31.99 -19.65 -5.32
C VAL A 53 -32.67 -20.99 -5.04
N HIS A 54 -33.87 -20.98 -4.47
CA HIS A 54 -34.57 -22.19 -4.07
C HIS A 54 -35.41 -22.81 -5.19
N THR A 55 -36.06 -21.97 -6.02
CA THR A 55 -36.97 -22.44 -7.08
C THR A 55 -36.35 -22.39 -8.47
N LEU A 56 -35.17 -21.76 -8.61
CA LEU A 56 -34.47 -21.47 -9.87
C LEU A 56 -35.31 -20.71 -10.92
N SER A 57 -36.52 -20.30 -10.55
CA SER A 57 -37.43 -19.54 -11.38
C SER A 57 -36.94 -18.10 -11.52
N GLU A 58 -37.09 -17.54 -12.71
CA GLU A 58 -36.81 -16.13 -12.96
C GLU A 58 -37.77 -15.26 -12.16
N TRP A 59 -37.21 -14.23 -11.52
CA TRP A 59 -37.95 -13.29 -10.71
C TRP A 59 -38.82 -12.40 -11.60
N LYS A 60 -40.14 -12.52 -11.46
CA LYS A 60 -41.10 -11.70 -12.21
C LYS A 60 -41.27 -10.35 -11.50
N GLY A 61 -40.49 -9.34 -11.90
CA GLY A 61 -40.63 -7.97 -11.40
C GLY A 61 -39.30 -7.24 -11.20
N PRO A 62 -39.34 -5.99 -10.69
CA PRO A 62 -38.12 -5.27 -10.32
C PRO A 62 -37.35 -6.05 -9.25
N MET A 63 -36.02 -6.04 -9.36
CA MET A 63 -35.14 -6.68 -8.40
C MET A 63 -35.45 -6.14 -6.99
N PRO A 64 -35.70 -7.02 -5.99
CA PRO A 64 -35.89 -6.54 -4.63
C PRO A 64 -34.61 -5.83 -4.20
N PRO A 65 -34.70 -4.63 -3.59
CA PRO A 65 -33.51 -3.91 -3.17
C PRO A 65 -32.76 -4.75 -2.13
N PHE A 66 -31.44 -4.63 -2.11
CA PHE A 66 -30.56 -5.44 -1.24
C PHE A 66 -30.98 -5.39 0.25
N ASN A 67 -31.59 -4.29 0.67
CA ASN A 67 -32.08 -4.08 2.03
C ASN A 67 -33.49 -4.64 2.32
N ALA A 68 -34.18 -5.23 1.35
CA ALA A 68 -35.57 -5.71 1.52
C ALA A 68 -35.71 -6.77 2.62
N LEU A 69 -34.68 -7.61 2.81
CA LEU A 69 -34.64 -8.66 3.83
C LEU A 69 -33.73 -8.32 5.01
N LEU A 70 -33.03 -7.19 4.95
CA LEU A 70 -32.20 -6.72 6.05
C LEU A 70 -33.10 -6.08 7.10
N LYS A 71 -33.55 -6.88 8.06
CA LYS A 71 -34.14 -6.35 9.29
C LYS A 71 -33.00 -6.01 10.25
N PRO A 72 -32.97 -4.81 10.85
CA PRO A 72 -32.09 -4.58 11.99
C PRO A 72 -32.42 -5.65 13.04
N LYS A 73 -31.38 -6.28 13.60
CA LYS A 73 -31.57 -7.28 14.65
C LYS A 73 -32.36 -6.61 15.78
N ASP A 74 -33.48 -7.21 16.17
CA ASP A 74 -34.26 -6.69 17.29
C ASP A 74 -33.33 -6.50 18.49
N ILE A 75 -33.34 -5.30 19.08
CA ILE A 75 -32.56 -4.93 20.28
C ILE A 75 -33.16 -5.64 21.52
N LEU A 76 -33.86 -6.74 21.32
CA LEU A 76 -34.39 -7.59 22.36
C LEU A 76 -33.24 -8.50 22.77
N GLN A 77 -32.51 -8.11 23.82
CA GLN A 77 -31.60 -8.92 24.66
C GLN A 77 -30.07 -8.80 24.48
N THR A 78 -29.51 -7.84 23.74
CA THR A 78 -28.08 -7.51 23.94
C THR A 78 -27.93 -6.65 25.19
N ARG A 79 -27.93 -7.29 26.38
CA ARG A 79 -27.42 -6.64 27.60
C ARG A 79 -25.99 -6.16 27.29
N PRO A 80 -25.65 -4.87 27.40
CA PRO A 80 -24.30 -4.39 27.10
C PRO A 80 -23.21 -5.03 27.95
N SER A 81 -23.58 -5.58 29.12
CA SER A 81 -22.72 -6.35 30.01
C SER A 81 -22.48 -7.80 29.56
N VAL A 82 -23.30 -8.33 28.65
CA VAL A 82 -23.20 -9.71 28.15
C VAL A 82 -22.64 -9.66 26.73
N VAL A 83 -21.32 -9.78 26.66
CA VAL A 83 -20.58 -9.84 25.41
C VAL A 83 -20.79 -11.22 24.76
N GLN A 84 -20.94 -11.24 23.44
CA GLN A 84 -20.89 -12.49 22.67
C GLN A 84 -19.53 -13.18 22.88
N GLN A 85 -19.55 -14.38 23.46
CA GLN A 85 -18.35 -15.19 23.61
C GLN A 85 -17.87 -15.68 22.23
N PRO A 86 -16.55 -15.85 22.03
CA PRO A 86 -16.03 -16.49 20.83
C PRO A 86 -16.64 -17.88 20.69
N TYR A 87 -16.97 -18.28 19.46
CA TYR A 87 -17.46 -19.63 19.20
C TYR A 87 -16.31 -20.62 19.43
N GLU A 88 -16.43 -21.45 20.45
CA GLU A 88 -15.56 -22.59 20.69
C GLU A 88 -16.12 -23.79 19.93
N LYS A 89 -15.30 -24.39 19.06
CA LYS A 89 -15.67 -25.65 18.43
C LYS A 89 -15.77 -26.71 19.54
N PRO A 90 -16.89 -27.45 19.65
CA PRO A 90 -16.99 -28.52 20.63
C PRO A 90 -15.89 -29.56 20.37
N ILE A 91 -15.35 -30.11 21.46
CA ILE A 91 -14.34 -31.17 21.40
C ILE A 91 -15.01 -32.43 20.84
N ASP A 92 -14.50 -32.93 19.72
CA ASP A 92 -14.99 -34.15 19.11
C ASP A 92 -14.35 -35.36 19.81
N THR A 93 -15.08 -35.96 20.75
CA THR A 93 -14.63 -37.12 21.55
C THR A 93 -14.50 -38.39 20.73
N ASP A 94 -15.29 -38.50 19.66
CA ASP A 94 -15.44 -39.74 18.89
C ASP A 94 -14.51 -39.79 17.68
N ARG A 95 -13.82 -38.68 17.41
CA ARG A 95 -12.89 -38.51 16.29
C ARG A 95 -11.89 -39.67 16.16
N GLU A 96 -11.27 -40.10 17.25
CA GLU A 96 -10.26 -41.16 17.22
C GLU A 96 -10.87 -42.53 16.90
N MET A 97 -12.04 -42.83 17.46
CA MET A 97 -12.75 -44.07 17.19
C MET A 97 -13.26 -44.11 15.75
N ALA A 98 -13.82 -43.00 15.26
CA ALA A 98 -14.27 -42.87 13.88
C ALA A 98 -13.11 -43.02 12.88
N GLN A 99 -11.92 -42.50 13.20
CA GLN A 99 -10.71 -42.67 12.38
C GLN A 99 -10.26 -44.12 12.28
N LYS A 100 -10.41 -44.91 13.35
CA LYS A 100 -10.05 -46.33 13.36
C LYS A 100 -11.05 -47.19 12.60
N ILE A 101 -12.33 -46.85 12.66
CA ILE A 101 -13.44 -47.69 12.14
C ILE A 101 -13.80 -47.36 10.68
N ARG A 102 -13.42 -46.17 10.18
CA ARG A 102 -13.78 -45.76 8.80
C ARG A 102 -13.16 -46.69 7.73
N PRO A 103 -13.87 -46.97 6.63
CA PRO A 103 -13.30 -47.68 5.49
C PRO A 103 -12.17 -46.86 4.84
N ARG A 104 -11.06 -47.53 4.49
CA ARG A 104 -9.86 -46.89 3.95
C ARG A 104 -9.94 -46.82 2.42
N LEU A 105 -9.76 -45.62 1.85
CA LEU A 105 -9.58 -45.44 0.40
C LEU A 105 -8.08 -45.31 0.11
N VAL A 106 -7.48 -46.34 -0.51
CA VAL A 106 -6.05 -46.35 -0.83
C VAL A 106 -5.88 -46.02 -2.31
N MET A 107 -5.42 -44.81 -2.65
CA MET A 107 -4.96 -44.49 -4.02
C MET A 107 -3.45 -44.30 -4.11
N THR A 108 -2.78 -43.88 -3.04
CA THR A 108 -1.33 -43.71 -2.77
C THR A 108 -1.26 -42.74 -1.57
N PRO A 109 -0.37 -42.87 -0.56
CA PRO A 109 0.97 -43.48 -0.53
C PRO A 109 1.02 -44.88 0.14
N ALA A 110 2.22 -45.48 0.21
CA ALA A 110 2.48 -46.83 0.72
C ALA A 110 2.20 -47.05 2.22
N VAL A 111 2.07 -45.96 3.00
CA VAL A 111 1.81 -46.00 4.44
C VAL A 111 0.65 -45.05 4.74
N SER A 112 -0.39 -45.54 5.41
CA SER A 112 -1.51 -44.68 5.80
C SER A 112 -1.12 -43.80 6.99
N MET A 113 -1.57 -42.54 6.99
CA MET A 113 -1.32 -41.62 8.12
C MET A 113 -1.97 -42.10 9.43
N ASP A 114 -2.95 -42.98 9.34
CA ASP A 114 -3.62 -43.57 10.50
C ASP A 114 -2.81 -44.71 11.13
N ASP A 115 -1.88 -45.34 10.41
CA ASP A 115 -1.05 -46.45 10.91
C ASP A 115 0.21 -45.95 11.67
N ILE A 116 0.41 -44.63 11.73
CA ILE A 116 1.51 -44.02 12.48
C ILE A 116 1.15 -44.02 13.97
N ALA A 117 1.83 -44.85 14.75
CA ALA A 117 1.58 -44.99 16.20
C ALA A 117 1.94 -43.72 16.99
N ASP A 118 2.94 -42.97 16.55
CA ASP A 118 3.34 -41.72 17.19
C ASP A 118 2.45 -40.56 16.73
N SER A 119 1.63 -40.05 17.64
CA SER A 119 0.72 -38.92 17.38
C SER A 119 1.48 -37.65 16.99
N ARG A 120 2.68 -37.45 17.54
CA ARG A 120 3.49 -36.26 17.25
C ARG A 120 4.03 -36.32 15.82
N ALA A 121 4.57 -37.46 15.41
CA ALA A 121 5.04 -37.64 14.03
C ALA A 121 3.90 -37.49 13.02
N ARG A 122 2.72 -38.03 13.34
CA ARG A 122 1.51 -37.89 12.53
C ARG A 122 1.10 -36.42 12.38
N ASP A 123 1.07 -35.66 13.48
CA ASP A 123 0.71 -34.25 13.45
C ASP A 123 1.67 -33.45 12.58
N ILE A 124 2.98 -33.67 12.70
CA ILE A 124 4.00 -32.99 11.88
C ILE A 124 3.77 -33.26 10.40
N LEU A 125 3.53 -34.51 10.01
CA LEU A 125 3.26 -34.86 8.61
C LEU A 125 1.97 -34.20 8.11
N CYS A 126 0.92 -34.21 8.93
CA CYS A 126 -0.33 -33.54 8.60
C CYS A 126 -0.18 -32.02 8.50
N THR A 127 0.63 -31.38 9.34
CA THR A 127 0.83 -29.92 9.35
C THR A 127 1.81 -29.41 8.30
N ASP A 128 2.79 -30.22 7.91
CA ASP A 128 3.88 -29.75 7.06
C ASP A 128 3.75 -30.27 5.62
N MET A 129 3.32 -31.52 5.43
CA MET A 129 3.24 -32.13 4.10
C MET A 129 1.83 -32.05 3.50
N TYR A 130 0.79 -32.20 4.32
CA TYR A 130 -0.60 -32.32 3.84
C TYR A 130 -1.45 -31.06 4.06
N THR A 131 -0.88 -29.97 4.56
CA THR A 131 -1.55 -28.66 4.53
C THR A 131 -1.32 -27.98 3.20
N SER A 132 -2.39 -27.50 2.57
CA SER A 132 -2.29 -26.61 1.42
C SER A 132 -1.75 -25.24 1.83
N ASP A 133 -1.06 -24.56 0.91
CA ASP A 133 -0.55 -23.20 1.14
C ASP A 133 -1.64 -22.23 1.60
N MET A 134 -2.85 -22.35 1.06
CA MET A 134 -4.01 -21.54 1.49
C MET A 134 -4.41 -21.83 2.95
N SER A 135 -4.41 -23.10 3.36
CA SER A 135 -4.72 -23.47 4.75
C SER A 135 -3.63 -23.00 5.71
N ARG A 136 -2.38 -22.98 5.27
CA ARG A 136 -1.24 -22.46 6.02
C ARG A 136 -1.34 -20.94 6.18
N ALA A 137 -1.58 -20.22 5.09
CA ALA A 137 -1.74 -18.76 5.11
C ALA A 137 -2.93 -18.33 5.97
N THR A 138 -4.04 -19.07 5.96
CA THR A 138 -5.18 -18.77 6.84
C THR A 138 -4.87 -19.03 8.31
N LYS A 139 -4.15 -20.11 8.65
CA LYS A 139 -3.66 -20.34 10.01
C LYS A 139 -2.73 -19.22 10.48
N GLU A 140 -1.80 -18.78 9.64
CA GLU A 140 -0.89 -17.67 9.94
C GLU A 140 -1.65 -16.34 10.10
N ALA A 141 -2.69 -16.09 9.29
CA ALA A 141 -3.52 -14.90 9.39
C ALA A 141 -4.39 -14.87 10.66
N VAL A 142 -4.84 -16.03 11.13
CA VAL A 142 -5.66 -16.19 12.35
C VAL A 142 -4.80 -16.31 13.61
N ALA A 143 -3.51 -16.65 13.46
CA ALA A 143 -2.59 -16.73 14.59
C ALA A 143 -2.57 -15.39 15.34
N PRO A 144 -2.71 -15.39 16.67
CA PRO A 144 -2.71 -14.16 17.44
C PRO A 144 -1.34 -13.47 17.30
N TYR A 145 -1.28 -12.40 16.50
CA TYR A 145 -0.12 -11.53 16.47
C TYR A 145 0.08 -10.95 17.87
N THR A 146 1.28 -11.11 18.44
CA THR A 146 1.61 -10.67 19.80
C THR A 146 1.40 -9.18 20.03
N ASN A 147 1.32 -8.38 18.96
CA ASN A 147 1.35 -6.92 19.03
C ASN A 147 0.03 -6.24 18.62
N VAL A 148 -0.96 -6.99 18.14
CA VAL A 148 -2.26 -6.45 17.71
C VAL A 148 -3.37 -7.29 18.33
N ARG A 149 -3.59 -7.09 19.64
CA ARG A 149 -4.75 -7.63 20.32
C ARG A 149 -5.88 -6.62 20.20
N ALA A 150 -6.99 -7.00 19.58
CA ALA A 150 -8.20 -6.19 19.65
C ALA A 150 -8.54 -5.99 21.15
N PRO A 151 -8.91 -4.76 21.57
CA PRO A 151 -9.33 -4.53 22.93
C PRO A 151 -10.45 -5.51 23.30
N PHE A 152 -10.36 -6.11 24.48
CA PHE A 152 -11.50 -6.81 25.04
C PHE A 152 -12.68 -5.83 25.14
N PRO A 153 -13.90 -6.25 24.78
CA PRO A 153 -15.07 -5.39 24.90
C PRO A 153 -15.23 -4.93 26.36
N GLY A 154 -15.20 -3.61 26.57
CA GLY A 154 -15.30 -2.98 27.89
C GLY A 154 -13.99 -2.42 28.47
N LEU A 155 -12.84 -2.62 27.81
CA LEU A 155 -11.57 -2.02 28.22
C LEU A 155 -11.01 -1.12 27.11
N PRO A 156 -10.51 0.10 27.43
CA PRO A 156 -9.80 0.90 26.44
C PRO A 156 -8.61 0.10 25.90
N ALA A 157 -8.34 0.24 24.60
CA ALA A 157 -7.20 -0.41 23.98
C ALA A 157 -5.93 -0.10 24.80
N PRO A 158 -5.13 -1.12 25.18
CA PRO A 158 -3.88 -0.86 25.87
C PRO A 158 -3.05 0.08 25.00
N ALA A 159 -2.57 1.17 25.59
CA ALA A 159 -1.68 2.08 24.88
C ALA A 159 -0.49 1.25 24.39
N ASN A 160 -0.27 1.20 23.08
CA ASN A 160 0.91 0.61 22.48
C ASN A 160 1.88 1.75 22.18
N PRO A 161 2.72 2.18 23.16
CA PRO A 161 3.63 3.28 22.92
C PRO A 161 4.60 2.86 21.83
N ILE A 162 4.47 3.50 20.66
CA ILE A 162 5.42 3.33 19.56
C ILE A 162 6.73 3.93 20.03
N VAL A 163 7.66 3.07 20.48
CA VAL A 163 9.02 3.47 20.78
C VAL A 163 9.74 3.64 19.45
N LEU A 164 9.76 4.87 18.94
CA LEU A 164 10.60 5.20 17.80
C LEU A 164 12.06 5.02 18.23
N PRO A 165 12.87 4.25 17.51
CA PRO A 165 14.30 4.19 17.78
C PRO A 165 14.87 5.60 17.67
N LYS A 166 15.69 6.00 18.64
CA LYS A 166 16.42 7.28 18.54
C LYS A 166 17.17 7.28 17.22
N LEU A 167 17.00 8.33 16.41
CA LEU A 167 17.69 8.49 15.14
C LEU A 167 19.21 8.39 15.40
N GLN A 168 19.79 7.24 15.09
CA GLN A 168 21.24 7.09 15.12
C GLN A 168 21.78 7.67 13.83
N SER A 169 22.53 8.76 13.93
CA SER A 169 23.28 9.29 12.79
C SER A 169 24.21 8.18 12.26
N PRO A 170 24.36 8.04 10.93
CA PRO A 170 25.31 7.07 10.39
C PRO A 170 26.71 7.30 10.97
N LEU A 171 27.43 6.21 11.22
CA LEU A 171 28.80 6.26 11.72
C LEU A 171 29.72 6.82 10.62
N VAL A 172 29.82 8.14 10.55
CA VAL A 172 30.79 8.83 9.68
C VAL A 172 32.14 8.86 10.38
N SER A 173 33.20 8.43 9.70
CA SER A 173 34.57 8.43 10.23
C SER A 173 35.01 9.86 10.62
N PRO A 174 35.84 10.02 11.66
CA PRO A 174 36.27 11.35 12.14
C PRO A 174 36.96 12.19 11.07
N GLU A 175 37.71 11.56 10.17
CA GLU A 175 38.43 12.21 9.08
C GLU A 175 37.49 13.00 8.16
N TRP A 176 36.28 12.48 7.91
CA TRP A 176 35.29 13.08 7.02
C TRP A 176 34.47 14.18 7.73
N ARG A 177 34.52 14.22 9.07
CA ARG A 177 33.93 15.29 9.87
C ARG A 177 34.82 16.52 9.98
N MET A 178 36.13 16.38 9.78
CA MET A 178 37.06 17.48 9.99
C MET A 178 36.81 18.65 9.03
N GLU A 179 36.56 18.37 7.76
CA GLU A 179 36.29 19.43 6.76
C GLU A 179 34.94 20.11 6.99
N SER A 180 33.89 19.34 7.32
CA SER A 180 32.56 19.89 7.59
C SER A 180 32.52 20.70 8.88
N VAL A 181 33.19 20.26 9.94
CA VAL A 181 33.31 21.01 11.20
C VAL A 181 34.17 22.27 11.00
N ALA A 182 35.25 22.19 10.23
CA ALA A 182 36.07 23.36 9.92
C ALA A 182 35.30 24.38 9.06
N TRP A 183 34.47 23.91 8.12
CA TRP A 183 33.62 24.76 7.30
C TRP A 183 32.48 25.39 8.12
N ASP A 184 31.80 24.61 8.97
CA ASP A 184 30.71 25.08 9.83
C ASP A 184 31.23 26.06 10.92
N GLY A 185 32.43 25.83 11.45
CA GLY A 185 33.10 26.78 12.36
C GLY A 185 33.51 28.10 11.70
N ARG A 186 33.63 28.15 10.37
CA ARG A 186 33.85 29.39 9.60
C ARG A 186 32.56 30.14 9.30
N GLN A 187 31.39 29.50 9.46
CA GLN A 187 30.12 30.17 9.23
C GLN A 187 29.74 31.04 10.42
N LEU A 188 29.50 32.33 10.17
CA LEU A 188 28.83 33.21 11.12
C LEU A 188 27.36 32.75 11.25
N ARG A 189 27.05 32.04 12.34
CA ARG A 189 25.69 31.55 12.65
C ARG A 189 24.75 32.66 13.13
N SER A 190 25.27 33.85 13.40
CA SER A 190 24.49 35.04 13.72
C SER A 190 24.53 36.01 12.55
N TYR A 191 23.36 36.49 12.13
CA TYR A 191 23.23 37.61 11.19
C TYR A 191 23.63 38.96 11.82
N CYS A 192 23.94 38.96 13.13
CA CYS A 192 24.37 40.12 13.88
C CYS A 192 25.85 39.98 14.25
N ASP A 193 26.63 41.02 13.97
CA ASP A 193 27.99 41.14 14.48
C ASP A 193 27.97 41.11 16.01
N VAL A 194 28.74 40.21 16.62
CA VAL A 194 28.81 40.05 18.09
C VAL A 194 29.66 41.15 18.73
N SER A 195 30.27 42.03 17.93
CA SER A 195 31.14 43.09 18.43
C SER A 195 30.36 44.03 19.37
N ARG A 196 31.01 44.43 20.46
CA ARG A 196 30.45 45.39 21.42
C ARG A 196 30.01 46.67 20.73
N ASP A 197 30.75 47.08 19.72
CA ASP A 197 30.51 48.31 18.95
C ASP A 197 29.22 48.23 18.12
N PHE A 198 28.89 47.06 17.57
CA PHE A 198 27.63 46.84 16.86
C PHE A 198 26.42 47.08 17.77
N TRP A 199 26.41 46.47 18.96
CA TRP A 199 25.30 46.63 19.92
C TRP A 199 25.18 48.04 20.51
N LEU A 200 26.31 48.75 20.63
CA LEU A 200 26.32 50.15 21.10
C LEU A 200 25.97 51.16 20.01
N SER A 201 26.14 50.81 18.72
CA SER A 201 25.75 51.67 17.59
C SER A 201 24.24 51.77 17.40
N HIS A 202 23.49 50.76 17.85
CA HIS A 202 22.04 50.75 17.74
C HIS A 202 21.41 51.57 18.88
N ALA A 203 20.63 52.58 18.50
CA ALA A 203 19.79 53.29 19.46
C ALA A 203 18.81 52.31 20.10
N LEU A 204 18.88 52.17 21.43
CA LEU A 204 17.96 51.32 22.18
C LEU A 204 16.52 51.79 21.90
N PRO A 205 15.58 50.85 21.70
CA PRO A 205 14.18 51.21 21.52
C PRO A 205 13.69 51.95 22.78
N ARG A 206 12.88 52.99 22.59
CA ARG A 206 12.31 53.77 23.71
C ARG A 206 11.48 52.85 24.60
N CYS A 207 11.97 52.60 25.81
CA CYS A 207 11.26 51.80 26.80
C CYS A 207 10.25 52.69 27.53
N ARG A 208 8.96 52.49 27.24
CA ARG A 208 7.86 53.26 27.86
C ARG A 208 7.91 53.23 29.40
N ALA A 209 8.26 52.09 30.00
CA ALA A 209 8.39 51.96 31.45
C ALA A 209 9.55 52.81 32.02
N CYS A 210 10.65 52.94 31.27
CA CYS A 210 11.76 53.82 31.65
C CYS A 210 11.36 55.30 31.58
N ASP A 211 10.56 55.68 30.58
CA ASP A 211 10.06 57.06 30.46
C ASP A 211 9.09 57.39 31.61
N GLU A 212 8.16 56.50 31.91
CA GLU A 212 7.19 56.65 33.02
C GLU A 212 7.90 56.73 34.39
N THR A 213 8.89 55.87 34.63
CA THR A 213 9.67 55.90 35.89
C THR A 213 10.51 57.17 36.02
N LYS A 214 11.06 57.70 34.92
CA LYS A 214 11.77 58.98 34.91
C LYS A 214 10.83 60.13 35.28
N ILE A 215 9.63 60.19 34.70
CA ILE A 215 8.61 61.20 35.03
C ILE A 215 8.24 61.15 36.52
N VAL A 216 8.02 59.96 37.07
CA VAL A 216 7.68 59.79 38.49
C VAL A 216 8.84 60.21 39.39
N LYS A 217 10.08 59.91 39.00
CA LYS A 217 11.27 60.28 39.75
C LYS A 217 11.48 61.80 39.75
N ASP A 218 11.36 62.44 38.59
CA ASP A 218 11.46 63.89 38.45
C ASP A 218 10.37 64.60 39.27
N HIS A 219 9.14 64.08 39.27
CA HIS A 219 8.06 64.60 40.11
C HIS A 219 8.37 64.48 41.61
N ARG A 220 8.87 63.31 42.05
CA ARG A 220 9.26 63.09 43.46
C ARG A 220 10.41 64.01 43.88
N ASP A 221 11.39 64.21 43.01
CA ASP A 221 12.53 65.08 43.29
C ASP A 221 12.11 66.55 43.33
N ASN A 222 11.17 66.98 42.49
CA ASN A 222 10.58 68.31 42.56
C ASN A 222 9.79 68.52 43.87
N LEU A 223 8.98 67.54 44.30
CA LEU A 223 8.30 67.61 45.60
C LEU A 223 9.27 67.70 46.77
N ARG A 224 10.39 66.97 46.70
CA ARG A 224 11.46 67.03 47.72
C ARG A 224 12.14 68.40 47.74
N LYS A 225 12.41 69.00 46.58
CA LYS A 225 12.98 70.36 46.48
C LYS A 225 12.03 71.40 47.07
N ILE A 226 10.74 71.32 46.77
CA ILE A 226 9.71 72.23 47.34
C ILE A 226 9.64 72.09 48.87
N LYS A 227 9.71 70.85 49.39
CA LYS A 227 9.73 70.60 50.84
C LYS A 227 11.00 71.06 51.55
N ARG A 228 12.14 71.15 50.85
CA ARG A 228 13.42 71.61 51.40
C ARG A 228 13.63 73.12 51.29
N GLY A 229 12.82 73.81 50.47
CA GLY A 229 12.85 75.26 50.29
C GLY A 229 11.84 76.03 51.15
N LYS A 230 11.21 75.37 52.13
CA LYS A 230 10.46 75.95 53.25
C LYS A 230 11.16 75.55 54.54
#